data_AF-A0A1M7P7W1-F1
#
_entry.id   AF-A0A1M7P7W1-F1
#
_cell.length_a   1.000
_cell.length_b   1.000
_cell.length_c   1.000
_cell.angle_alpha   90.00
_cell.angle_beta   90.00
_cell.angle_gamma   90.00
#
_symmetry.space_group_name_H-M   'P 1'
#
loop_
_entity.id
_entity.type
_entity.pdbx_description
1 polymer ?
#
loop_
_entity_poly.entity_id
_entity_poly.type
_entity_poly.pdbx_seq_one_letter_code
_entity_poly.pdbx_strand_id
1 'polypeptide(L)'
;MKKILLTITLLAALSVACFAQCDKTVVLTSSKTNHIDAAGTLLRSEDEAVSIEINKTEVNVLVNGDPKIKAIIKSNTCNWKVPFKDGKTVIHGVAQRDGKDMPVTLTIEGKDGKVTLLFQMDEALDDRVRITPDKFAEKA
;
A
#
# COMPACT_ATOMS: atom_id res chain seq x y z
N MET A 1 25.31 -41.36 6.00
CA MET A 1 24.73 -40.17 6.66
C MET A 1 25.36 -38.86 6.16
N LYS A 2 25.40 -38.62 4.84
CA LYS A 2 25.95 -37.37 4.24
C LYS A 2 24.95 -36.62 3.35
N LYS A 3 23.77 -37.20 3.09
CA LYS A 3 22.76 -36.63 2.17
C LYS A 3 21.61 -35.88 2.86
N ILE A 4 21.53 -35.93 4.20
CA ILE A 4 20.44 -35.29 4.97
C ILE A 4 20.76 -33.82 5.28
N LEU A 5 22.05 -33.44 5.32
CA LEU A 5 22.47 -32.09 5.67
C LEU A 5 22.18 -31.05 4.56
N LEU A 6 22.05 -31.47 3.30
CA LEU A 6 21.86 -30.56 2.16
C LEU A 6 20.41 -30.07 2.01
N THR A 7 19.44 -30.78 2.58
CA THR A 7 18.01 -30.45 2.49
C THR A 7 17.58 -29.37 3.46
N ILE A 8 18.30 -29.15 4.57
CA ILE A 8 17.92 -28.18 5.60
C ILE A 8 18.33 -26.75 5.20
N THR A 9 19.42 -26.59 4.44
CA THR A 9 19.88 -25.27 3.97
C THR A 9 19.02 -24.68 2.84
N LEU A 10 18.26 -25.51 2.11
CA LEU A 10 17.41 -25.03 1.00
C LEU A 10 16.07 -24.46 1.46
N LEU A 11 15.54 -24.89 2.62
CA LEU A 11 14.27 -24.37 3.16
C LEU A 11 14.39 -22.98 3.78
N ALA A 12 15.59 -22.56 4.21
CA ALA A 12 15.81 -21.25 4.82
C ALA A 12 15.86 -20.09 3.80
N ALA A 13 16.02 -20.38 2.49
CA ALA A 13 16.11 -19.35 1.46
C ALA A 13 14.74 -18.84 0.97
N LEU A 14 13.63 -19.53 1.28
CA LEU A 14 12.30 -19.18 0.77
C LEU A 14 11.57 -18.12 1.62
N SER A 15 11.99 -17.85 2.85
CA SER A 15 11.32 -16.87 3.72
C SER A 15 11.81 -15.43 3.57
N VAL A 16 12.96 -15.20 2.92
CA VAL A 16 13.60 -13.87 2.86
C VAL A 16 13.06 -13.00 1.72
N ALA A 17 12.41 -13.59 0.71
CA ALA A 17 11.99 -12.86 -0.48
C ALA A 17 10.76 -11.95 -0.29
N CYS A 18 9.94 -12.18 0.74
CA CYS A 18 8.71 -11.40 0.96
C CYS A 18 8.95 -10.03 1.62
N PHE A 19 10.06 -9.86 2.34
CA PHE A 19 10.33 -8.61 3.09
C PHE A 19 10.94 -7.51 2.22
N ALA A 20 11.70 -7.85 1.18
CA ALA A 20 12.45 -6.87 0.38
C ALA A 20 11.56 -5.85 -0.35
N GLN A 21 10.30 -6.18 -0.62
CA GLN A 21 9.37 -5.30 -1.34
C GLN A 21 8.78 -4.20 -0.45
N CYS A 22 8.75 -4.41 0.87
CA CYS A 22 8.29 -3.42 1.84
C CYS A 22 9.32 -2.31 2.10
N ASP A 23 10.59 -2.53 1.74
CA ASP A 23 11.69 -1.57 1.91
C ASP A 23 11.91 -0.68 0.69
N LYS A 24 11.18 -0.91 -0.41
CA LYS A 24 11.29 -0.10 -1.63
C LYS A 24 10.40 1.12 -1.56
N THR A 25 10.91 2.22 -2.10
CA THR A 25 10.09 3.40 -2.32
C THR A 25 9.24 3.18 -3.57
N VAL A 26 7.92 3.30 -3.45
CA VAL A 26 7.00 3.18 -4.58
C VAL A 26 6.24 4.49 -4.80
N VAL A 27 5.94 4.75 -6.07
CA VAL A 27 5.10 5.87 -6.48
C VAL A 27 3.93 5.34 -7.29
N LEU A 28 2.74 5.73 -6.88
CA LEU A 28 1.49 5.49 -7.60
C LEU A 28 0.93 6.83 -8.04
N THR A 29 0.55 6.93 -9.32
CA THR A 29 -0.19 8.09 -9.81
C THR A 29 -1.52 7.66 -10.40
N SER A 30 -2.56 8.45 -10.15
CA SER A 30 -3.91 8.22 -10.68
C SER A 30 -4.52 9.56 -11.10
N SER A 31 -5.37 9.53 -12.11
CA SER A 31 -6.23 10.65 -12.55
C SER A 31 -7.64 10.58 -11.93
N LYS A 32 -7.88 9.58 -11.06
CA LYS A 32 -9.18 9.31 -10.47
C LYS A 32 -9.07 8.72 -9.07
N THR A 33 -9.99 9.11 -8.20
CA THR A 33 -10.25 8.46 -6.92
C THR A 33 -11.69 7.97 -6.86
N ASN A 34 -11.92 6.90 -6.10
CA ASN A 34 -13.25 6.36 -5.85
C ASN A 34 -13.47 6.26 -4.35
N HIS A 35 -14.47 6.96 -3.85
CA HIS A 35 -14.93 6.83 -2.49
C HIS A 35 -15.93 5.70 -2.41
N ILE A 36 -15.66 4.75 -1.52
CA ILE A 36 -16.44 3.53 -1.35
C ILE A 36 -16.83 3.36 0.12
N ASP A 37 -17.97 2.69 0.35
CA ASP A 37 -18.39 2.32 1.70
C ASP A 37 -17.64 1.09 2.24
N ALA A 38 -17.98 0.66 3.45
CA ALA A 38 -17.41 -0.53 4.08
C ALA A 38 -17.70 -1.84 3.32
N ALA A 39 -18.80 -1.90 2.55
CA ALA A 39 -19.16 -3.03 1.70
C ALA A 39 -18.42 -3.01 0.34
N GLY A 40 -17.72 -1.91 0.02
CA GLY A 40 -17.02 -1.70 -1.23
C GLY A 40 -17.89 -1.12 -2.35
N THR A 41 -19.08 -0.64 -2.03
CA THR A 41 -20.00 0.05 -2.94
C THR A 41 -19.46 1.44 -3.26
N LEU A 42 -19.51 1.83 -4.54
CA LEU A 42 -19.13 3.18 -4.96
C LEU A 42 -20.12 4.22 -4.41
N LEU A 43 -19.61 5.17 -3.62
CA LEU A 43 -20.36 6.32 -3.12
C LEU A 43 -20.23 7.50 -4.06
N ARG A 44 -18.99 7.83 -4.45
CA ARG A 44 -18.66 8.89 -5.40
C ARG A 44 -17.31 8.64 -6.07
N SER A 45 -17.07 9.29 -7.20
CA SER A 45 -15.79 9.30 -7.88
C SER A 45 -15.40 10.74 -8.18
N GLU A 46 -14.11 11.04 -8.05
CA GLU A 46 -13.55 12.36 -8.26
C GLU A 46 -12.45 12.24 -9.32
N ASP A 47 -12.55 13.08 -10.37
CA ASP A 47 -11.52 13.19 -11.41
C ASP A 47 -10.45 14.18 -10.90
N GLU A 48 -9.39 13.65 -10.32
CA GLU A 48 -8.32 14.42 -9.69
C GLU A 48 -6.96 13.72 -9.85
N ALA A 49 -5.91 14.53 -10.01
CA ALA A 49 -4.56 14.00 -10.15
C ALA A 49 -4.00 13.67 -8.76
N VAL A 50 -3.82 12.39 -8.46
CA VAL A 50 -3.27 11.91 -7.20
C VAL A 50 -1.89 11.32 -7.41
N SER A 51 -0.94 11.69 -6.55
CA SER A 51 0.37 11.06 -6.45
C SER A 51 0.61 10.57 -5.03
N ILE A 52 0.87 9.28 -4.89
CA ILE A 52 1.13 8.62 -3.61
C ILE A 52 2.56 8.10 -3.64
N GLU A 53 3.41 8.65 -2.77
CA GLU A 53 4.75 8.15 -2.54
C GLU A 53 4.80 7.44 -1.18
N ILE A 54 5.25 6.19 -1.21
CA ILE A 54 5.37 5.34 -0.03
C ILE A 54 6.82 4.94 0.07
N ASN A 55 7.46 5.25 1.19
CA ASN A 55 8.80 4.79 1.51
C ASN A 55 8.78 3.98 2.81
N LYS A 56 9.95 3.67 3.37
CA LYS A 56 10.07 2.85 4.58
C LYS A 56 9.40 3.46 5.82
N THR A 57 9.33 4.78 5.91
CA THR A 57 8.92 5.50 7.12
C THR A 57 7.67 6.34 6.94
N GLU A 58 7.31 6.69 5.71
CA GLU A 58 6.27 7.68 5.42
C GLU A 58 5.42 7.29 4.20
N VAL A 59 4.17 7.73 4.25
CA VAL A 59 3.26 7.83 3.11
C VAL A 59 2.98 9.31 2.86
N ASN A 60 3.23 9.78 1.65
CA ASN A 60 2.94 11.15 1.22
C ASN A 60 1.91 11.11 0.08
N VAL A 61 0.80 11.81 0.26
CA VAL A 61 -0.28 11.92 -0.74
C VAL A 61 -0.40 13.37 -1.19
N LEU A 62 -0.25 13.57 -2.49
CA LEU A 62 -0.52 14.82 -3.17
C LEU A 62 -1.80 14.68 -4.00
N VAL A 63 -2.65 15.70 -3.97
CA VAL A 63 -3.85 15.80 -4.82
C VAL A 63 -3.78 17.12 -5.58
N ASN A 64 -3.84 17.05 -6.90
CA ASN A 64 -3.61 18.16 -7.83
C ASN A 64 -2.30 18.92 -7.56
N GLY A 65 -1.28 18.21 -7.06
CA GLY A 65 0.02 18.77 -6.68
C GLY A 65 0.10 19.29 -5.24
N ASP A 66 -1.03 19.45 -4.56
CA ASP A 66 -1.07 19.96 -3.19
C ASP A 66 -0.93 18.82 -2.16
N PRO A 67 -0.13 19.00 -1.09
CA PRO A 67 -0.03 18.02 -0.02
C PRO A 67 -1.36 17.89 0.71
N LYS A 68 -1.90 16.67 0.74
CA LYS A 68 -3.15 16.35 1.46
C LYS A 68 -2.93 15.50 2.69
N ILE A 69 -2.10 14.46 2.58
CA ILE A 69 -1.84 13.54 3.68
C ILE A 69 -0.35 13.30 3.78
N LYS A 70 0.17 13.42 5.00
CA LYS A 70 1.46 12.87 5.39
C LYS A 70 1.24 11.93 6.57
N ALA A 71 1.55 10.65 6.40
CA ALA A 71 1.41 9.65 7.45
C ALA A 71 2.77 9.02 7.78
N ILE A 72 3.03 8.84 9.08
CA ILE A 72 4.19 8.12 9.58
C ILE A 72 3.84 6.64 9.72
N ILE A 73 4.60 5.78 9.07
CA ILE A 73 4.41 4.33 9.11
C ILE A 73 4.80 3.80 10.48
N LYS A 74 3.91 3.04 11.10
CA LYS A 74 4.14 2.35 12.39
C LYS A 74 4.48 0.88 12.18
N SER A 75 3.83 0.25 11.21
CA SER A 75 4.11 -1.13 10.81
C SER A 75 3.66 -1.38 9.38
N ASN A 76 4.26 -2.37 8.76
CA ASN A 76 3.85 -2.87 7.46
C ASN A 76 3.96 -4.39 7.39
N THR A 77 3.21 -5.00 6.50
CA THR A 77 3.27 -6.42 6.21
C THR A 77 3.18 -6.62 4.71
N CYS A 78 4.17 -7.28 4.13
CA CYS A 78 4.22 -7.63 2.72
C CYS A 78 3.98 -9.13 2.54
N ASN A 79 2.88 -9.47 1.86
CA ASN A 79 2.49 -10.84 1.55
C ASN A 79 2.31 -10.96 0.04
N TRP A 80 3.41 -10.90 -0.70
CA TRP A 80 3.42 -11.00 -2.15
C TRP A 80 3.93 -12.36 -2.59
N LYS A 81 3.12 -13.07 -3.39
CA LYS A 81 3.57 -14.24 -4.13
C LYS A 81 4.35 -13.82 -5.37
N VAL A 82 3.88 -12.77 -6.05
CA VAL A 82 4.59 -12.09 -7.14
C VAL A 82 4.47 -10.58 -6.91
N PRO A 83 5.60 -9.85 -6.80
CA PRO A 83 5.58 -8.41 -6.53
C PRO A 83 4.58 -7.66 -7.41
N PHE A 84 3.66 -6.94 -6.76
CA PHE A 84 2.68 -6.05 -7.41
C PHE A 84 1.77 -6.72 -8.46
N LYS A 85 1.70 -8.06 -8.48
CA LYS A 85 0.84 -8.83 -9.40
C LYS A 85 -0.09 -9.78 -8.67
N ASP A 86 0.40 -10.45 -7.63
CA ASP A 86 -0.34 -11.42 -6.83
C ASP A 86 0.08 -11.34 -5.36
N GLY A 87 -0.79 -10.75 -4.55
CA GLY A 87 -0.61 -10.56 -3.11
C GLY A 87 -0.95 -9.15 -2.65
N LYS A 88 -0.49 -8.78 -1.45
CA LYS A 88 -0.76 -7.46 -0.89
C LYS A 88 0.28 -6.96 0.09
N THR A 89 0.37 -5.64 0.19
CA THR A 89 1.00 -4.92 1.30
C THR A 89 -0.09 -4.28 2.15
N VAL A 90 0.00 -4.39 3.48
CA VAL A 90 -0.81 -3.60 4.42
C VAL A 90 0.14 -2.74 5.25
N ILE A 91 -0.14 -1.43 5.32
CA ILE A 91 0.63 -0.44 6.05
C ILE A 91 -0.30 0.20 7.08
N HIS A 92 0.11 0.19 8.34
CA HIS A 92 -0.53 0.94 9.40
C HIS A 92 0.33 2.15 9.72
N GLY A 93 -0.30 3.32 9.79
CA GLY A 93 0.38 4.57 10.06
C GLY A 93 -0.47 5.53 10.86
N VAL A 94 0.10 6.71 11.11
CA VAL A 94 -0.58 7.83 11.77
C VAL A 94 -0.39 9.06 10.90
N ALA A 95 -1.50 9.65 10.44
CA ALA A 95 -1.53 10.95 9.79
C ALA A 95 -1.87 12.03 10.81
N GLN A 96 -1.38 13.26 10.62
CA GLN A 96 -1.87 14.39 11.40
C GLN A 96 -2.96 15.15 10.65
N ARG A 97 -4.06 15.42 11.34
CA ARG A 97 -5.15 16.26 10.85
C ARG A 97 -5.67 17.12 12.00
N ASP A 98 -5.74 18.44 11.78
CA ASP A 98 -6.24 19.39 12.78
C ASP A 98 -5.57 19.27 14.16
N GLY A 99 -4.27 18.97 14.17
CA GLY A 99 -3.48 18.78 15.40
C GLY A 99 -3.74 17.47 16.13
N LYS A 100 -4.51 16.55 15.54
CA LYS A 100 -4.78 15.21 16.07
C LYS A 100 -4.10 14.13 15.25
N ASP A 101 -3.66 13.10 15.96
CA ASP A 101 -3.15 11.86 15.37
C ASP A 101 -4.33 11.00 14.92
N MET A 102 -4.37 10.72 13.62
CA MET A 102 -5.39 9.91 12.96
C MET A 102 -4.76 8.60 12.51
N PRO A 103 -5.15 7.46 13.10
CA PRO A 103 -4.74 6.16 12.60
C PRO A 103 -5.24 5.94 11.18
N VAL A 104 -4.36 5.44 10.32
CA VAL A 104 -4.67 5.15 8.92
C VAL A 104 -4.18 3.75 8.55
N THR A 105 -4.95 3.09 7.71
CA THR A 105 -4.58 1.82 7.10
C THR A 105 -4.56 1.99 5.58
N LEU A 106 -3.44 1.60 4.99
CA LEU A 106 -3.22 1.60 3.55
C LEU A 106 -3.00 0.17 3.08
N THR A 107 -3.81 -0.30 2.14
CA THR A 107 -3.66 -1.62 1.52
C THR A 107 -3.32 -1.45 0.05
N ILE A 108 -2.23 -2.07 -0.40
CA ILE A 108 -1.88 -2.19 -1.81
C ILE A 108 -2.11 -3.65 -2.17
N GLU A 109 -3.02 -3.94 -3.09
CA GLU A 109 -3.35 -5.30 -3.51
C GLU A 109 -3.11 -5.45 -5.01
N GLY A 110 -2.39 -6.50 -5.39
CA GLY A 110 -2.25 -6.92 -6.77
C GLY A 110 -3.02 -8.21 -6.98
N LYS A 111 -3.98 -8.18 -7.90
CA LYS A 111 -4.78 -9.34 -8.28
C LYS A 111 -5.02 -9.31 -9.79
N ASP A 112 -4.82 -10.45 -10.44
CA ASP A 112 -4.98 -10.59 -11.89
C ASP A 112 -4.16 -9.55 -12.69
N GLY A 113 -2.97 -9.21 -12.18
CA GLY A 113 -2.07 -8.23 -12.79
C GLY A 113 -2.52 -6.77 -12.66
N LYS A 114 -3.57 -6.48 -11.90
CA LYS A 114 -4.04 -5.13 -11.59
C LYS A 114 -3.69 -4.77 -10.16
N VAL A 115 -3.09 -3.59 -9.98
CA VAL A 115 -2.83 -3.01 -8.65
C VAL A 115 -3.99 -2.11 -8.26
N THR A 116 -4.45 -2.26 -7.02
CA THR A 116 -5.40 -1.36 -6.39
C THR A 116 -4.85 -0.92 -5.04
N LEU A 117 -5.18 0.30 -4.67
CA LEU A 117 -4.82 0.88 -3.38
C LEU A 117 -6.11 1.25 -2.65
N LEU A 118 -6.19 0.89 -1.38
CA LEU A 118 -7.29 1.22 -0.49
C LEU A 118 -6.73 1.99 0.71
N PHE A 119 -7.16 3.24 0.84
CA PHE A 119 -6.86 4.08 1.99
C PHE A 119 -8.08 4.17 2.91
N GLN A 120 -7.87 3.94 4.19
CA GLN A 120 -8.90 3.93 5.22
C GLN A 120 -8.41 4.73 6.44
N MET A 121 -9.26 5.62 6.94
CA MET A 121 -9.08 6.27 8.24
C MET A 121 -9.97 5.57 9.26
N ASP A 122 -9.46 5.33 10.48
CA ASP A 122 -10.19 4.55 11.48
C ASP A 122 -11.49 5.25 11.93
N GLU A 123 -11.54 6.58 11.91
CA GLU A 123 -12.75 7.36 12.25
C GLU A 123 -13.76 7.47 11.09
N ALA A 124 -13.41 7.01 9.89
CA ALA A 124 -14.23 7.12 8.67
C ALA A 124 -14.32 5.78 7.93
N LEU A 125 -14.74 4.73 8.64
CA LEU A 125 -14.80 3.36 8.10
C LEU A 125 -15.76 3.21 6.91
N ASP A 126 -16.76 4.09 6.81
CA ASP A 126 -17.78 4.15 5.75
C ASP A 126 -17.43 5.09 4.59
N ASP A 127 -16.26 5.73 4.59
CA ASP A 127 -15.75 6.51 3.45
C ASP A 127 -14.26 6.17 3.20
N ARG A 128 -14.02 5.08 2.47
CA ARG A 128 -12.68 4.61 2.10
C ARG A 128 -12.35 5.06 0.68
N VAL A 129 -11.09 5.39 0.45
CA VAL A 129 -10.63 5.83 -0.87
C VAL A 129 -9.96 4.67 -1.59
N ARG A 130 -10.56 4.20 -2.68
CA ARG A 130 -10.00 3.22 -3.60
C ARG A 130 -9.39 3.91 -4.82
N ILE A 131 -8.15 3.56 -5.12
CA ILE A 131 -7.38 4.12 -6.22
C ILE A 131 -6.90 2.98 -7.11
N THR A 132 -7.16 3.11 -8.41
CA THR A 132 -6.55 2.25 -9.43
C THR A 132 -5.52 3.11 -10.15
N PRO A 133 -4.22 2.85 -9.97
CA PRO A 133 -3.18 3.70 -10.52
C PRO A 133 -3.14 3.63 -12.05
N ASP A 134 -2.96 4.78 -12.69
CA ASP A 134 -2.59 4.87 -14.11
C ASP A 134 -1.12 4.47 -14.31
N LYS A 135 -0.30 4.73 -13.29
CA LYS A 135 1.12 4.34 -13.27
C LYS A 135 1.53 3.88 -11.87
N PHE A 136 2.34 2.83 -11.87
CA PHE A 136 2.98 2.27 -10.68
C PHE A 136 4.47 2.11 -10.97
N ALA A 137 5.33 2.63 -10.09
CA ALA A 137 6.77 2.50 -10.24
C ALA A 137 7.48 2.33 -8.89
N GLU A 138 8.49 1.46 -8.87
CA GLU A 138 9.50 1.43 -7.80
C GLU A 138 10.58 2.47 -8.13
N LYS A 139 10.97 3.29 -7.14
CA LYS A 139 12.19 4.10 -7.24
C LYS A 139 13.39 3.20 -6.92
N ALA A 140 14.37 3.22 -7.82
CA ALA A 140 15.63 2.48 -7.70
C ALA A 140 16.51 3.02 -6.57
#